data_AF-A0AAV7I603-F1
#
_entry.id   AF-A0AAV7I603-F1
#
_cell.length_a   1.000
_cell.length_b   1.000
_cell.length_c   1.000
_cell.angle_alpha   90.00
_cell.angle_beta   90.00
_cell.angle_gamma   90.00
#
_symmetry.space_group_name_H-M   'P 1'
#
loop_
_entity.id
_entity.type
_entity.pdbx_description
1 polymer ?
#
loop_
_entity_poly.entity_id
_entity_poly.type
_entity_poly.pdbx_seq_one_letter_code
_entity_poly.pdbx_strand_id
1 'polypeptide(L)'
;MSLTNSTRLSSATSSNTNDIEMTNGENPTISVVQVTEKRRAELAAECRKRPYLDGRYFEPDLSISSVKGTITGVCQLCKAKSIHRPIKGSFQTSSNYITHIQKVHADNFDADKEYVDQKRQKKNDEAEKMMRTY
;
A
#
# COMPACT_ATOMS: atom_id res chain seq x y z
N MET A 1 30.68 42.84 16.13
CA MET A 1 31.11 41.68 16.94
C MET A 1 30.34 40.47 16.47
N SER A 2 31.06 39.46 15.93
CA SER A 2 30.64 38.10 15.55
C SER A 2 29.50 37.98 14.51
N LEU A 3 29.61 37.19 13.44
CA LEU A 3 29.83 35.74 13.46
C LEU A 3 30.64 35.24 12.25
N THR A 4 31.43 34.21 12.54
CA THR A 4 32.37 33.48 11.70
C THR A 4 31.68 32.55 10.70
N ASN A 5 31.99 32.67 9.41
CA ASN A 5 31.73 31.61 8.43
C ASN A 5 32.96 30.71 8.35
N SER A 6 32.87 29.55 9.01
CA SER A 6 33.88 28.49 8.93
C SER A 6 33.51 27.51 7.82
N THR A 7 34.23 27.62 6.71
CA THR A 7 34.34 26.59 5.67
C THR A 7 34.95 25.32 6.27
N ARG A 8 34.28 24.18 6.12
CA ARG A 8 34.92 22.87 6.28
C ARG A 8 34.84 22.10 4.95
N LEU A 9 36.02 21.87 4.37
CA LEU A 9 36.29 20.75 3.50
C LEU A 9 36.28 19.46 4.34
N SER A 10 35.76 18.35 3.80
CA SER A 10 36.56 17.18 3.42
C SER A 10 35.67 15.98 3.04
N SER A 11 35.89 15.55 1.80
CA SER A 11 35.86 14.22 1.19
C SER A 11 35.53 12.99 2.05
N ALA A 12 34.66 12.13 1.52
CA ALA A 12 34.80 10.68 1.63
C ALA A 12 34.31 10.02 0.32
N THR A 13 35.28 9.51 -0.42
CA THR A 13 35.15 8.68 -1.61
C THR A 13 34.57 7.32 -1.21
N SER A 14 33.45 6.93 -1.82
CA SER A 14 33.02 5.53 -1.84
C SER A 14 33.00 5.06 -3.27
N SER A 15 34.11 4.43 -3.66
CA SER A 15 34.26 3.66 -4.89
C SER A 15 33.27 2.50 -4.87
N ASN A 16 32.22 2.54 -5.69
CA ASN A 16 31.45 1.35 -6.04
C ASN A 16 32.05 0.74 -7.30
N THR A 17 33.07 -0.11 -7.12
CA THR A 17 33.46 -1.09 -8.14
C THR A 17 32.47 -2.25 -8.05
N ASN A 18 31.39 -2.17 -8.83
CA ASN A 18 30.63 -3.37 -9.16
C ASN A 18 31.32 -3.98 -10.37
N ASP A 19 32.30 -4.84 -10.10
CA ASP A 19 32.85 -5.77 -11.07
C ASP A 19 31.69 -6.56 -11.69
N ILE A 20 31.48 -6.31 -12.98
CA ILE A 20 30.56 -7.06 -13.83
C ILE A 20 31.27 -8.37 -14.14
N GLU A 21 31.07 -9.38 -13.30
CA GLU A 21 31.47 -10.73 -13.62
C GLU A 21 30.36 -11.39 -14.46
N MET A 22 30.62 -11.49 -15.76
CA MET A 22 29.82 -12.29 -16.68
C MET A 22 30.01 -13.77 -16.36
N THR A 23 28.96 -14.41 -15.85
CA THR A 23 28.80 -15.86 -15.92
C THR A 23 27.60 -16.19 -16.81
N ASN A 24 27.92 -16.71 -18.00
CA ASN A 24 26.96 -17.41 -18.86
C ASN A 24 26.60 -18.73 -18.17
N GLY A 25 25.30 -18.96 -17.92
CA GLY A 25 24.83 -20.22 -17.34
C GLY A 25 23.36 -20.18 -16.93
N GLU A 26 22.49 -20.47 -17.89
CA GLU A 26 21.27 -21.28 -17.71
C GLU A 26 20.31 -20.90 -16.54
N ASN A 27 19.37 -19.99 -16.86
CA ASN A 27 17.96 -20.00 -16.45
C ASN A 27 17.60 -20.07 -14.94
N PRO A 28 17.29 -18.92 -14.29
CA PRO A 28 16.51 -18.88 -13.06
C PRO A 28 15.15 -18.20 -13.25
N THR A 29 14.49 -18.35 -14.41
CA THR A 29 13.32 -17.49 -14.72
C THR A 29 12.01 -17.98 -14.07
N ILE A 30 11.89 -19.26 -13.70
CA ILE A 30 10.60 -19.84 -13.25
C ILE A 30 10.36 -19.67 -11.73
N SER A 31 11.41 -19.78 -10.90
CA SER A 31 11.27 -19.78 -9.43
C SER A 31 11.01 -18.38 -8.84
N VAL A 32 11.72 -17.36 -9.32
CA VAL A 32 11.61 -16.00 -8.74
C VAL A 32 10.27 -15.34 -9.11
N VAL A 33 9.81 -15.52 -10.36
CA VAL A 33 8.56 -14.92 -10.85
C VAL A 33 7.35 -15.48 -10.09
N GLN A 34 7.27 -16.81 -9.93
CA GLN A 34 6.16 -17.46 -9.21
C GLN A 34 6.12 -17.06 -7.72
N VAL A 35 7.28 -16.91 -7.07
CA VAL A 35 7.34 -16.45 -5.67
C VAL A 35 6.86 -14.99 -5.55
N THR A 36 7.15 -14.13 -6.53
CA THR A 36 6.66 -12.74 -6.51
C THR A 36 5.16 -12.64 -6.78
N GLU A 37 4.62 -13.45 -7.68
CA GLU A 37 3.18 -13.48 -7.99
C GLU A 37 2.35 -14.00 -6.82
N LYS A 38 2.80 -15.09 -6.18
CA LYS A 38 2.14 -15.63 -4.99
C LYS A 38 2.10 -14.60 -3.86
N ARG A 39 3.22 -13.92 -3.58
CA ARG A 39 3.27 -12.86 -2.57
C ARG A 39 2.38 -11.66 -2.92
N ARG A 40 2.27 -11.29 -4.19
CA ARG A 40 1.35 -10.24 -4.65
C ARG A 40 -0.11 -10.65 -4.49
N ALA A 41 -0.45 -11.91 -4.77
CA ALA A 41 -1.79 -12.44 -4.58
C ALA A 41 -2.19 -12.47 -3.10
N GLU A 42 -1.27 -12.89 -2.21
CA GLU A 42 -1.46 -12.85 -0.77
C GLU A 42 -1.66 -11.40 -0.26
N LEU A 43 -0.84 -10.47 -0.74
CA LEU A 43 -0.97 -9.05 -0.44
C LEU A 43 -2.33 -8.50 -0.90
N ALA A 44 -2.75 -8.83 -2.12
CA ALA A 44 -4.04 -8.41 -2.66
C ALA A 44 -5.21 -8.98 -1.85
N ALA A 45 -5.14 -10.25 -1.47
CA ALA A 45 -6.14 -10.88 -0.63
C ALA A 45 -6.23 -10.20 0.75
N GLU A 46 -5.10 -9.87 1.36
CA GLU A 46 -5.07 -9.15 2.63
C GLU A 46 -5.63 -7.72 2.53
N CYS A 47 -5.29 -6.99 1.45
CA CYS A 47 -5.89 -5.68 1.17
C CYS A 47 -7.41 -5.78 1.03
N ARG A 48 -7.93 -6.76 0.29
CA ARG A 48 -9.38 -6.94 0.05
C ARG A 48 -10.17 -7.28 1.30
N LYS A 49 -9.52 -7.83 2.34
CA LYS A 49 -10.14 -8.03 3.65
C LYS A 49 -10.43 -6.68 4.33
N ARG A 50 -9.76 -5.59 3.97
CA ARG A 50 -9.97 -4.28 4.59
C ARG A 50 -11.08 -3.53 3.82
N PRO A 51 -12.12 -3.01 4.49
CA PRO A 51 -13.22 -2.31 3.82
C PRO A 51 -12.81 -1.08 3.00
N TYR A 52 -11.70 -0.46 3.36
CA TYR A 52 -11.21 0.75 2.70
C TYR A 52 -10.16 0.47 1.59
N LEU A 53 -9.83 -0.79 1.29
CA LEU A 53 -8.84 -1.20 0.27
C LEU A 53 -9.33 -2.34 -0.63
N ASP A 54 -10.64 -2.54 -0.70
CA ASP A 54 -11.26 -3.62 -1.46
C ASP A 54 -11.52 -3.29 -2.93
N GLY A 55 -11.14 -2.09 -3.38
CA GLY A 55 -11.35 -1.61 -4.73
C GLY A 55 -12.61 -0.75 -4.91
N ARG A 56 -13.48 -0.58 -3.89
CA ARG A 56 -14.66 0.29 -4.02
C ARG A 56 -14.27 1.76 -4.17
N TYR A 57 -13.53 2.28 -3.20
CA TYR A 57 -13.03 3.67 -3.22
C TYR A 57 -11.52 3.74 -3.40
N PHE A 58 -10.78 2.80 -2.81
CA PHE A 58 -9.33 2.70 -2.98
C PHE A 58 -8.95 1.31 -3.48
N GLU A 59 -8.13 1.30 -4.52
CA GLU A 59 -7.50 0.10 -5.04
C GLU A 59 -6.03 0.09 -4.64
N PRO A 60 -5.52 -0.98 -4.01
CA PRO A 60 -4.12 -1.05 -3.60
C PRO A 60 -3.20 -1.14 -4.83
N ASP A 61 -2.18 -0.30 -4.87
CA ASP A 61 -1.10 -0.42 -5.84
C ASP A 61 -0.07 -1.45 -5.34
N LEU A 62 -0.21 -2.67 -5.83
CA LEU A 62 0.62 -3.82 -5.44
C LEU A 62 2.07 -3.73 -5.96
N SER A 63 2.37 -2.77 -6.84
CA SER A 63 3.73 -2.58 -7.38
C SER A 63 4.64 -1.89 -6.36
N ILE A 64 4.05 -1.01 -5.54
CA ILE A 64 4.75 -0.19 -4.55
C ILE A 64 4.37 -0.53 -3.10
N SER A 65 3.28 -1.28 -2.89
CA SER A 65 2.83 -1.69 -1.57
C SER A 65 3.61 -2.90 -1.04
N SER A 66 3.80 -2.95 0.28
CA SER A 66 4.49 -4.07 0.95
C SER A 66 3.65 -4.65 2.08
N VAL A 67 3.64 -5.98 2.19
CA VAL A 67 2.89 -6.72 3.23
C VAL A 67 3.30 -6.29 4.65
N LYS A 68 4.58 -5.97 4.85
CA LYS A 68 5.15 -5.59 6.16
C LYS A 68 5.25 -4.08 6.38
N GLY A 69 4.79 -3.27 5.42
CA GLY A 69 5.10 -1.84 5.39
C GLY A 69 3.91 -0.98 5.01
N THR A 70 4.21 0.08 4.27
CA THR A 70 3.23 1.03 3.78
C THR A 70 2.41 0.41 2.64
N ILE A 71 1.09 0.54 2.75
CA ILE A 71 0.15 0.23 1.67
C ILE A 71 -0.16 1.53 0.96
N THR A 72 -0.06 1.53 -0.37
CA THR A 72 -0.46 2.66 -1.19
C THR A 72 -1.76 2.33 -1.89
N GLY A 73 -2.80 3.10 -1.62
CA GLY A 73 -4.09 3.00 -2.29
C GLY A 73 -4.27 4.12 -3.32
N VAL A 74 -4.84 3.78 -4.46
CA VAL A 74 -5.25 4.71 -5.51
C VAL A 74 -6.75 4.97 -5.38
N CYS A 75 -7.12 6.23 -5.15
CA CYS A 75 -8.53 6.63 -5.10
C CYS A 75 -9.18 6.51 -6.49
N GLN A 76 -10.22 5.67 -6.61
CA GLN A 76 -10.93 5.43 -7.86
C GLN A 76 -11.73 6.66 -8.33
N LEU A 77 -12.26 7.44 -7.38
CA LEU A 77 -12.99 8.69 -7.70
C LEU A 77 -12.06 9.77 -8.25
N CYS A 78 -10.85 9.88 -7.70
CA CYS A 78 -9.81 10.76 -8.24
C CYS A 78 -9.31 10.27 -9.61
N LYS A 79 -9.08 8.96 -9.75
CA LYS A 79 -8.67 8.32 -11.02
C LYS A 79 -9.70 8.57 -12.14
N ALA A 80 -11.00 8.49 -11.84
CA ALA A 80 -12.06 8.81 -12.79
C ALA A 80 -12.02 10.27 -13.29
N LYS A 81 -11.47 11.18 -12.49
CA LYS A 81 -11.26 12.59 -12.84
C LYS A 81 -9.87 12.86 -13.43
N SER A 82 -9.11 11.83 -13.80
CA SER A 82 -7.70 11.92 -14.24
C SER A 82 -6.75 12.56 -13.21
N ILE A 83 -7.15 12.59 -11.94
CA ILE A 83 -6.32 13.08 -10.83
C ILE A 83 -5.71 11.86 -10.15
N HIS A 84 -4.43 11.61 -10.39
CA HIS A 84 -3.74 10.51 -9.73
C HIS A 84 -3.14 10.98 -8.40
N ARG A 85 -3.83 10.68 -7.30
CA ARG A 85 -3.31 10.90 -5.93
C ARG A 85 -3.14 9.57 -5.20
N PRO A 86 -1.93 9.00 -5.19
CA PRO A 86 -1.64 7.84 -4.36
C PRO A 86 -1.68 8.24 -2.89
N ILE A 87 -2.35 7.44 -2.07
CA ILE A 87 -2.50 7.68 -0.63
C ILE A 87 -1.81 6.55 0.10
N LYS A 88 -0.85 6.92 0.94
CA LYS A 88 -0.09 6.00 1.78
C LYS A 88 -0.82 5.75 3.09
N GLY A 89 -0.88 4.50 3.51
CA GLY A 89 -1.47 4.06 4.77
C GLY A 89 -0.88 2.73 5.23
N SER A 90 -1.60 2.04 6.10
CA SER A 90 -1.24 0.71 6.60
C SER A 90 -2.49 -0.18 6.69
N PHE A 91 -2.30 -1.47 6.96
CA PHE A 91 -3.41 -2.39 7.25
C PHE A 91 -4.11 -2.11 8.59
N GLN A 92 -3.43 -1.41 9.49
CA GLN A 92 -3.92 -1.14 10.85
C GLN A 92 -4.68 0.18 10.90
N THR A 93 -4.29 1.16 10.08
CA THR A 93 -4.82 2.52 10.13
C THR A 93 -5.51 2.91 8.83
N SER A 94 -6.81 3.21 8.94
CA SER A 94 -7.63 3.69 7.83
C SER A 94 -7.71 5.22 7.73
N SER A 95 -7.12 5.94 8.69
CA SER A 95 -7.28 7.39 8.88
C SER A 95 -7.00 8.20 7.63
N ASN A 96 -5.95 7.86 6.87
CA ASN A 96 -5.57 8.60 5.67
C ASN A 96 -6.58 8.43 4.52
N TYR A 97 -7.14 7.23 4.36
CA TYR A 97 -8.14 6.93 3.34
C TYR A 97 -9.47 7.63 3.67
N ILE A 98 -9.92 7.51 4.92
CA ILE A 98 -11.14 8.17 5.41
C ILE A 98 -11.03 9.69 5.28
N THR A 99 -9.90 10.26 5.72
CA THR A 99 -9.65 11.71 5.63
C THR A 99 -9.66 12.19 4.18
N HIS A 100 -9.16 11.38 3.24
CA HIS A 100 -9.21 11.72 1.82
C HIS A 100 -10.64 11.80 1.31
N ILE A 101 -11.47 10.79 1.58
CA ILE A 101 -12.89 10.84 1.17
C ILE A 101 -13.58 12.03 1.83
N GLN A 102 -13.41 12.22 3.13
CA GLN A 102 -14.03 13.33 3.86
C GLN A 102 -13.69 14.71 3.29
N LYS A 103 -12.43 14.93 2.88
CA LYS A 103 -11.96 16.25 2.40
C LYS A 103 -12.10 16.46 0.89
N VAL A 104 -11.98 15.40 0.09
CA VAL A 104 -11.90 15.49 -1.38
C VAL A 104 -13.19 15.02 -2.05
N HIS A 105 -13.89 14.09 -1.41
CA HIS A 105 -15.13 13.47 -1.91
C HIS A 105 -16.20 13.50 -0.82
N ALA A 106 -16.45 14.70 -0.25
CA ALA A 106 -17.36 14.89 0.86
C ALA A 106 -18.77 14.33 0.57
N ASP A 107 -19.25 14.48 -0.67
CA ASP A 107 -20.54 13.96 -1.13
C ASP A 107 -20.63 12.42 -1.04
N ASN A 108 -19.48 11.74 -1.03
CA ASN A 108 -19.39 10.28 -0.95
C ASN A 108 -19.04 9.78 0.46
N PHE A 109 -18.80 10.69 1.42
CA PHE A 109 -18.30 10.33 2.75
C PHE A 109 -19.29 9.47 3.53
N ASP A 110 -20.57 9.86 3.55
CA ASP A 110 -21.58 9.09 4.28
C ASP A 110 -21.78 7.70 3.67
N ALA A 111 -21.78 7.61 2.34
CA ALA A 111 -21.87 6.34 1.62
C ALA A 111 -20.64 5.44 1.83
N ASP A 112 -19.43 6.01 1.94
CA ASP A 112 -18.21 5.27 2.29
C ASP A 112 -18.29 4.77 3.74
N LYS A 113 -18.68 5.63 4.67
CA LYS A 113 -18.80 5.26 6.08
C LYS A 113 -19.81 4.13 6.28
N GLU A 114 -21.00 4.25 5.71
CA GLU A 114 -22.04 3.22 5.79
C GLU A 114 -21.53 1.89 5.21
N TYR A 115 -20.86 1.93 4.07
CA TYR A 115 -20.28 0.71 3.47
C TYR A 115 -19.23 0.05 4.38
N VAL A 116 -18.32 0.84 4.93
CA VAL A 116 -17.27 0.35 5.82
C VAL A 116 -17.88 -0.31 7.06
N ASP A 117 -18.92 0.30 7.63
CA ASP A 117 -19.63 -0.21 8.81
C ASP A 117 -20.39 -1.51 8.49
N GLN A 118 -21.15 -1.55 7.39
CA GLN A 118 -21.84 -2.77 6.93
C GLN A 118 -20.86 -3.93 6.71
N LYS A 119 -19.71 -3.67 6.08
CA LYS A 119 -18.71 -4.70 5.79
C LYS A 119 -17.99 -5.19 7.06
N ARG A 120 -17.82 -4.33 8.07
CA ARG A 120 -17.33 -4.74 9.40
C ARG A 120 -18.35 -5.61 10.12
N GLN A 121 -19.62 -5.22 10.10
CA GLN A 121 -20.68 -5.98 10.76
C GLN A 121 -20.81 -7.38 10.17
N LYS A 122 -20.88 -7.50 8.83
CA LYS A 122 -20.96 -8.79 8.15
C LYS A 122 -19.82 -9.74 8.53
N LYS A 123 -18.61 -9.23 8.72
CA LYS A 123 -17.46 -10.03 9.16
C LYS A 123 -17.61 -10.52 10.60
N ASN A 124 -18.17 -9.69 11.49
CA ASN A 124 -18.43 -10.09 12.86
C ASN A 124 -19.53 -11.17 12.90
N ASP A 125 -20.61 -10.99 12.15
CA ASP A 125 -21.71 -11.97 12.05
C ASP A 125 -21.22 -13.32 11.50
N GLU A 126 -20.36 -13.30 10.46
CA GLU A 126 -19.73 -14.50 9.91
C GLU A 126 -18.85 -15.21 10.95
N ALA A 127 -18.07 -14.45 11.74
CA ALA A 127 -17.24 -15.00 12.81
C ALA A 127 -18.10 -15.61 13.94
N GLU A 128 -19.18 -14.97 14.34
CA GLU A 128 -20.13 -15.49 15.34
C GLU A 128 -20.82 -16.76 14.85
N LYS A 129 -21.23 -16.80 13.58
CA LYS A 129 -21.86 -17.99 12.98
C LYS A 129 -20.90 -19.18 12.98
N MET A 130 -19.63 -18.98 12.62
CA MET A 130 -18.62 -20.05 12.69
C MET A 130 -18.44 -20.59 14.11
N MET A 131 -18.48 -19.73 15.14
CA MET A 131 -18.35 -20.15 16.54
C MET A 131 -19.56 -20.93 17.08
N ARG A 132 -20.76 -20.77 16.50
CA ARG A 132 -21.96 -21.54 16.87
C ARG A 132 -22.09 -22.89 16.17
N THR A 133 -21.22 -23.19 15.19
CA THR A 133 -21.30 -24.42 14.39
C THR A 133 -20.36 -25.53 14.90
N TYR A 134 -19.71 -25.31 16.04
CA TYR A 134 -18.90 -26.28 16.79
C TYR A 134 -19.54 -26.58 18.13
#